data_AF-A0A925FPP7-F1
#
_entry.id   AF-A0A925FPP7-F1
#
_cell.length_a   1.000
_cell.length_b   1.000
_cell.length_c   1.000
_cell.angle_alpha   90.00
_cell.angle_beta   90.00
_cell.angle_gamma   90.00
#
_symmetry.space_group_name_H-M   'P 1'
#
loop_
_entity.id
_entity.type
_entity.pdbx_description
1 polymer ?
#
loop_
_entity_poly.entity_id
_entity_poly.type
_entity_poly.pdbx_seq_one_letter_code
_entity_poly.pdbx_strand_id
1 'polypeptide(L)'
;MNGGLNFSILDGWWIEGYNEINGFAIGNNAEATSNTSSGENDADNAVMDAEDAESLYSTLENEIIPAFYNIGDSGLPDEWIGRMKNALTTLTPQFSSDRMLSDYIEKIYKR
;
A
#
# COMPACT_ATOMS: atom_id res chain seq x y z
N MET A 1 5.10 9.73 6.44
CA MET A 1 5.25 10.48 5.18
C MET A 1 6.69 11.00 5.02
N ASN A 2 7.67 10.10 4.99
CA ASN A 2 9.10 10.48 4.87
C ASN A 2 9.69 9.96 3.55
N GLY A 3 8.84 9.73 2.55
CA GLY A 3 9.22 9.20 1.24
C GLY A 3 9.43 7.69 1.21
N GLY A 4 9.34 6.97 2.32
CA GLY A 4 9.32 5.50 2.28
C GLY A 4 8.06 4.98 1.58
N LEU A 5 8.24 4.04 0.65
CA LEU A 5 7.15 3.32 0.00
C LEU A 5 6.79 2.08 0.81
N ASN A 6 5.50 1.85 1.00
CA ASN A 6 5.00 0.64 1.64
C ASN A 6 4.83 -0.47 0.60
N PHE A 7 5.12 -1.71 1.02
CA PHE A 7 4.84 -2.93 0.28
C PHE A 7 4.37 -4.00 1.27
N SER A 8 3.08 -4.27 1.30
CA SER A 8 2.44 -5.30 2.12
C SER A 8 1.11 -5.73 1.51
N ILE A 9 0.46 -6.72 2.12
CA ILE A 9 -0.96 -6.99 1.88
C ILE A 9 -1.82 -5.77 2.21
N LEU A 10 -3.03 -5.72 1.62
CA LEU A 10 -4.02 -4.68 1.87
C LEU A 10 -4.81 -4.94 3.16
N ASP A 11 -4.13 -4.76 4.30
CA ASP A 11 -4.73 -4.86 5.64
C ASP A 11 -4.41 -3.63 6.49
N GLY A 12 -5.17 -3.44 7.56
CA GLY A 12 -5.00 -2.37 8.53
C GLY A 12 -5.13 -0.98 7.90
N TRP A 13 -4.12 -0.12 8.07
CA TRP A 13 -4.15 1.23 7.50
C TRP A 13 -3.87 1.23 5.99
N TRP A 14 -3.26 0.16 5.45
CA TRP A 14 -2.82 0.15 4.06
C TRP A 14 -4.00 0.03 3.09
N ILE A 15 -5.02 -0.74 3.45
CA ILE A 15 -6.28 -0.79 2.68
C ILE A 15 -6.98 0.57 2.59
N GLU A 16 -6.82 1.43 3.61
CA GLU A 16 -7.42 2.77 3.64
C GLU A 16 -6.62 3.79 2.80
N GLY A 17 -5.31 3.59 2.70
CA GLY A 17 -4.37 4.57 2.15
C GLY A 17 -3.82 4.24 0.76
N TYR A 18 -3.83 2.98 0.34
CA TYR A 18 -3.27 2.56 -0.94
C TYR A 18 -4.09 3.09 -2.13
N ASN A 19 -3.41 3.58 -3.16
CA ASN A 19 -4.05 4.08 -4.37
C ASN A 19 -3.27 3.75 -5.66
N GLU A 20 -2.51 2.65 -5.65
CA GLU A 20 -1.72 2.14 -6.78
C GLU A 20 -0.48 2.97 -7.15
N ILE A 21 -0.47 4.28 -6.86
CA ILE A 21 0.61 5.19 -7.23
C ILE A 21 1.50 5.59 -6.04
N ASN A 22 1.14 5.18 -4.81
CA ASN A 22 1.76 5.62 -3.57
C ASN A 22 2.47 4.51 -2.77
N GLY A 23 2.64 3.34 -3.38
CA GLY A 23 3.31 2.18 -2.82
C GLY A 23 3.05 0.95 -3.69
N PHE A 24 3.07 -0.22 -3.07
CA PHE A 24 2.85 -1.52 -3.69
C PHE A 24 1.96 -2.37 -2.78
N ALA A 25 1.23 -3.31 -3.37
CA ALA A 25 0.37 -4.24 -2.65
C ALA A 25 0.72 -5.69 -3.00
N ILE A 26 0.52 -6.59 -2.04
CA ILE A 26 0.57 -8.05 -2.25
C ILE A 26 -0.86 -8.56 -2.30
N GLY A 27 -1.12 -9.51 -3.20
CA GLY A 27 -2.41 -10.13 -3.41
C GLY A 27 -3.29 -9.33 -4.38
N ASN A 28 -4.54 -9.78 -4.53
CA ASN A 28 -5.47 -9.18 -5.49
C ASN A 28 -6.34 -8.10 -4.79
N ASN A 29 -6.46 -6.90 -5.37
CA ASN A 29 -7.25 -5.80 -4.79
C ASN A 29 -8.71 -6.18 -4.48
N ALA A 30 -9.26 -7.17 -5.20
CA ALA A 30 -10.62 -7.68 -4.98
C ALA A 30 -10.77 -8.38 -3.62
N GLU A 31 -9.74 -9.08 -3.15
CA GLU A 31 -9.77 -9.90 -1.93
C GLU A 31 -9.63 -9.06 -0.66
N ALA A 32 -8.98 -7.90 -0.76
CA ALA A 32 -8.89 -6.93 0.34
C ALA A 32 -10.26 -6.47 0.86
N THR A 33 -11.29 -6.45 0.00
CA THR A 33 -12.65 -6.04 0.36
C THR A 33 -13.53 -7.17 0.87
N SER A 34 -13.10 -8.42 0.67
CA SER A 34 -13.75 -9.58 1.25
C SER A 34 -13.09 -9.88 2.59
N ASN A 35 -13.84 -9.84 3.68
CA ASN A 35 -13.40 -10.29 5.02
C ASN A 35 -13.18 -11.82 5.06
N THR A 36 -12.61 -12.41 4.02
CA THR A 36 -12.21 -13.82 3.93
C THR A 36 -10.86 -13.96 4.61
N SER A 37 -10.81 -13.57 5.88
CA SER A 37 -9.66 -13.82 6.74
C SER A 37 -9.63 -15.32 7.02
N SER A 38 -8.58 -15.98 6.52
CA SER A 38 -8.27 -17.43 6.59
C SER A 38 -9.26 -18.35 5.84
N GLY A 39 -8.70 -19.19 4.97
CA GLY A 39 -9.44 -20.28 4.36
C GLY A 39 -10.04 -21.20 5.43
N GLU A 40 -11.21 -21.80 5.15
CA GLU A 40 -11.96 -22.61 6.12
C GLU A 40 -11.19 -23.85 6.61
N ASN A 41 -10.12 -24.21 5.90
CA ASN A 41 -9.24 -25.33 6.20
C ASN A 41 -7.78 -25.07 5.76
N ASP A 42 -6.88 -25.99 6.12
CA ASP A 42 -5.45 -25.90 5.79
C ASP A 42 -5.15 -25.91 4.28
N ALA A 43 -5.99 -26.56 3.47
CA ALA A 43 -5.80 -26.62 2.03
C ALA A 43 -6.10 -25.28 1.36
N ASP A 44 -7.14 -24.58 1.82
CA ASP A 44 -7.50 -23.25 1.32
C ASP A 44 -6.44 -22.21 1.70
N ASN A 45 -5.91 -22.28 2.94
CA ASN A 45 -4.80 -21.42 3.36
C ASN A 45 -3.53 -21.67 2.52
N ALA A 46 -3.23 -22.91 2.16
CA ALA A 46 -2.07 -23.22 1.32
C ALA A 46 -2.19 -22.68 -0.11
N VAL A 47 -3.41 -22.57 -0.65
CA VAL A 47 -3.67 -21.92 -1.94
C VAL A 47 -3.43 -20.42 -1.85
N MET A 48 -4.01 -19.76 -0.84
CA MET A 48 -3.81 -18.32 -0.61
C MET A 48 -2.33 -17.98 -0.41
N ASP A 49 -1.61 -18.76 0.40
CA ASP A 49 -0.16 -18.58 0.60
C ASP A 49 0.62 -18.67 -0.72
N ALA A 50 0.23 -19.57 -1.62
CA ALA A 50 0.88 -19.71 -2.93
C ALA A 50 0.58 -18.52 -3.85
N GLU A 51 -0.65 -18.02 -3.84
CA GLU A 51 -1.08 -16.85 -4.61
C GLU A 51 -0.41 -15.56 -4.09
N ASP A 52 -0.36 -15.36 -2.78
CA ASP A 52 0.34 -14.24 -2.14
C ASP A 52 1.85 -14.29 -2.42
N ALA A 53 2.46 -15.48 -2.39
CA ALA A 53 3.86 -15.65 -2.76
C ALA A 53 4.11 -15.29 -4.23
N GLU A 54 3.26 -15.76 -5.15
CA GLU A 54 3.37 -15.41 -6.57
C GLU A 54 3.23 -13.89 -6.79
N SER A 55 2.25 -13.26 -6.14
CA SER A 55 2.08 -11.81 -6.18
C SER A 55 3.30 -11.06 -5.64
N LEU A 56 3.82 -11.48 -4.48
CA LEU A 56 5.01 -10.89 -3.87
C LEU A 56 6.21 -10.93 -4.83
N TYR A 57 6.49 -12.09 -5.43
CA TYR A 57 7.61 -12.24 -6.36
C TYR A 57 7.39 -11.45 -7.64
N SER A 58 6.18 -11.51 -8.21
CA SER A 58 5.85 -10.79 -9.43
C SER A 58 5.98 -9.28 -9.26
N THR A 59 5.46 -8.70 -8.17
CA THR A 59 5.57 -7.27 -7.90
C THR A 59 7.01 -6.86 -7.61
N LEU A 60 7.81 -7.71 -6.96
CA LEU A 60 9.24 -7.45 -6.79
C LEU A 60 9.97 -7.40 -8.13
N GLU A 61 9.81 -8.45 -8.95
CA GLU A 61 10.53 -8.63 -10.21
C GLU A 61 10.12 -7.61 -11.27
N ASN A 62 8.82 -7.37 -11.43
CA ASN A 62 8.27 -6.62 -12.55
C ASN A 62 8.02 -5.14 -12.23
N GLU A 63 7.91 -4.76 -10.95
CA GLU A 63 7.59 -3.38 -10.56
C GLU A 63 8.66 -2.74 -9.67
N ILE A 64 8.92 -3.31 -8.48
CA ILE A 64 9.76 -2.67 -7.46
C ILE A 64 11.22 -2.60 -7.90
N ILE A 65 11.80 -3.72 -8.34
CA ILE A 65 13.21 -3.80 -8.76
C ILE A 65 13.46 -2.86 -9.96
N PRO A 66 12.65 -2.91 -11.04
CA PRO A 66 12.78 -1.96 -12.16
C PRO A 66 12.63 -0.50 -11.72
N ALA A 67 11.59 -0.16 -10.94
CA ALA A 67 11.37 1.22 -10.52
C ALA A 67 12.54 1.80 -9.70
N PHE A 68 13.15 0.97 -8.86
CA PHE A 68 14.27 1.39 -8.00
C PHE A 68 15.61 1.48 -8.75
N TYR A 69 15.90 0.53 -9.64
CA TYR A 69 17.20 0.43 -10.32
C TYR A 69 17.23 1.06 -11.73
N ASN A 70 16.08 1.42 -12.30
CA ASN A 70 16.04 2.14 -13.57
C ASN A 70 16.41 3.60 -13.36
N ILE A 71 17.70 3.89 -13.55
CA ILE A 71 18.27 5.24 -13.43
C ILE A 71 18.12 5.94 -14.77
N GLY A 72 17.35 7.04 -14.79
CA GLY A 72 17.15 7.85 -15.98
C GLY A 72 18.35 8.73 -16.31
N ASP A 73 18.22 9.53 -17.37
CA ASP A 73 19.26 10.47 -17.83
C ASP A 73 19.65 11.50 -16.76
N SER A 74 18.78 11.75 -15.79
CA SER A 74 19.01 12.63 -14.63
C SER A 74 19.98 12.04 -13.60
N GLY A 75 20.35 10.76 -13.72
CA GLY A 75 21.15 10.03 -12.73
C GLY A 75 20.34 9.59 -11.51
N LEU A 76 19.00 9.65 -11.57
CA LEU A 76 18.09 9.29 -10.48
C LEU A 76 16.98 8.33 -10.96
N PRO A 77 16.40 7.52 -10.05
CA PRO A 77 15.26 6.67 -10.37
C PRO A 77 13.96 7.49 -10.37
N ASP A 78 13.63 8.09 -11.51
CA ASP A 78 12.52 9.04 -11.65
C ASP A 78 11.16 8.41 -11.27
N GLU A 79 10.93 7.15 -11.63
CA GLU A 79 9.70 6.43 -11.28
C GLU A 79 9.58 6.24 -9.76
N TRP A 80 10.64 5.75 -9.11
CA TRP A 80 10.67 5.58 -7.67
C TRP A 80 10.42 6.90 -6.95
N ILE A 81 11.12 7.97 -7.35
CA ILE A 81 10.95 9.31 -6.77
C ILE A 81 9.51 9.82 -7.00
N GLY A 82 8.93 9.56 -8.17
CA GLY A 82 7.53 9.86 -8.46
C GLY A 82 6.59 9.21 -7.47
N ARG A 83 6.72 7.88 -7.26
CA ARG A 83 5.95 7.16 -6.25
C ARG A 83 6.20 7.70 -4.85
N MET A 84 7.45 8.01 -4.47
CA MET A 84 7.76 8.61 -3.16
C MET A 84 7.00 9.92 -2.95
N LYS A 85 6.98 10.80 -3.97
CA LYS A 85 6.24 12.08 -3.92
C LYS A 85 4.73 11.88 -3.82
N ASN A 86 4.18 10.88 -4.52
CA ASN A 86 2.77 10.51 -4.40
C ASN A 86 2.46 10.02 -2.98
N ALA A 87 3.27 9.10 -2.44
CA ALA A 87 3.16 8.63 -1.06
C ALA A 87 3.21 9.75 -0.04
N LEU A 88 4.08 10.74 -0.27
CA LEU A 88 4.09 11.94 0.55
C LEU A 88 2.73 12.66 0.45
N THR A 89 2.35 13.04 -0.75
CA THR A 89 1.19 13.91 -1.00
C THR A 89 -0.13 13.30 -0.56
N THR A 90 -0.32 11.99 -0.71
CA THR A 90 -1.60 11.33 -0.45
C THR A 90 -1.72 10.89 1.00
N LEU A 91 -0.65 10.37 1.61
CA LEU A 91 -0.75 9.70 2.92
C LEU A 91 -0.69 10.68 4.09
N THR A 92 0.15 11.72 4.08
CA THR A 92 0.21 12.62 5.26
C THR A 92 -1.06 13.35 5.60
N PRO A 93 -1.77 13.99 4.64
CA PRO A 93 -3.01 14.65 5.01
C PRO A 93 -4.01 13.63 5.56
N GLN A 94 -4.01 12.41 5.03
CA GLN A 94 -4.91 11.33 5.43
C GLN A 94 -4.50 10.63 6.75
N PHE A 95 -3.25 10.69 7.19
CA PHE A 95 -2.84 10.03 8.43
C PHE A 95 -2.29 11.02 9.46
N SER A 96 -2.67 12.29 9.32
CA SER A 96 -2.34 13.35 10.28
C SER A 96 -3.21 13.26 11.53
N SER A 97 -2.57 13.30 12.70
CA SER A 97 -3.23 13.42 14.00
C SER A 97 -4.01 14.73 14.13
N ASP A 98 -3.57 15.81 13.48
CA ASP A 98 -4.28 17.09 13.50
C ASP A 98 -5.62 16.99 12.77
N ARG A 99 -5.64 16.28 11.63
CA ARG A 99 -6.87 15.97 10.90
C ARG A 99 -7.78 15.09 11.77
N MET A 100 -7.24 14.01 12.35
CA MET A 100 -8.00 13.12 13.23
C MET A 100 -8.64 13.90 14.39
N LEU A 101 -7.87 14.73 15.10
CA LEU A 101 -8.37 15.53 16.21
C LEU A 101 -9.46 16.51 15.76
N SER A 102 -9.26 17.18 14.62
CA SER A 102 -10.24 18.11 14.04
C SER A 102 -11.55 17.38 13.71
N ASP A 103 -11.47 16.20 13.10
CA ASP A 103 -12.63 15.36 12.78
C ASP A 103 -13.40 14.96 14.05
N TYR A 104 -12.69 14.57 15.12
CA TYR A 104 -13.31 14.24 16.40
C TYR A 104 -14.02 15.46 17.02
N ILE A 105 -13.39 16.63 16.97
CA ILE A 105 -13.99 17.86 17.51
C ILE A 105 -15.26 18.20 16.74
N GLU A 106 -15.22 18.25 15.41
CA GLU A 106 -16.37 18.68 14.59
C GLU A 106 -17.51 17.66 14.57
N LYS A 107 -17.20 16.37 14.50
CA LYS A 107 -18.22 15.32 14.27
C LYS A 107 -18.78 14.71 15.55
N ILE A 108 -18.03 14.76 16.65
CA ILE A 108 -18.39 14.06 17.90
C ILE A 108 -18.59 15.03 19.06
N TYR A 109 -17.69 16.00 19.25
CA TYR A 109 -17.69 16.83 20.46
C TYR A 109 -18.42 18.17 20.32
N LYS A 110 -18.44 18.77 19.13
CA LYS A 110 -19.26 19.95 18.84
C LYS A 110 -20.71 19.51 18.64
N ARG A 111 -21.61 20.12 19.40
CA ARG A 111 -23.07 20.04 19.23
C ARG A 111 -23.56 21.28 18.48
#